data_AF-U9TPX3-F1
#
_entry.id   AF-U9TPX3-F1
#
_cell.length_a   1.000
_cell.length_b   1.000
_cell.length_c   1.000
_cell.angle_alpha   90.00
_cell.angle_beta   90.00
_cell.angle_gamma   90.00
#
_symmetry.space_group_name_H-M   'P 1'
#
loop_
_entity.id
_entity.type
_entity.pdbx_description
1 polymer ?
#
loop_
_entity_poly.entity_id
_entity_poly.type
_entity_poly.pdbx_seq_one_letter_code
_entity_poly.pdbx_strand_id
1 'polypeptide(L)'
;MDSDLKNIFSNNNHVDIVDVIVKTIGDPTDPTPKFIRLNLSDNLLSIRKKLEKDCIINDTLSFSKKLDHEFAEIIHEDKFRLYDIIYKIESENILYLKHCSIPNWEYLNTLHKLDYGCIMTFDGIEKPKNRAFVMKNCELINSSMGYIKDSVEFKSIEERIKIINLFFHTNDISVNNFIKLGMSIGSLKNEKLNFESESENPSEEFKQITKEYGQFIPGKVILGGRVLFGKNITSGYLTISNYLKGKSTSYKYNYTKIIGGKQPDNENFDEIAWFKTLKDYRNWEPIEFHNPVSIFQLLPIDLRRRISITFVLYSC
;
A
#
# COMPACT_ATOMS: atom_id res chain seq x y z
N MET A 1 1.75 58.20 33.77
CA MET A 1 3.12 57.66 33.86
C MET A 1 3.17 56.52 32.88
N ASP A 2 3.48 56.91 31.66
CA ASP A 2 3.57 56.12 30.45
C ASP A 2 5.04 56.23 30.01
N SER A 3 5.50 55.26 29.24
CA SER A 3 6.90 54.99 28.82
C SER A 3 7.75 54.17 29.79
N ASP A 4 7.82 52.86 29.53
CA ASP A 4 9.10 52.11 29.39
C ASP A 4 8.86 50.65 28.95
N LEU A 5 8.05 50.45 27.91
CA LEU A 5 7.85 49.13 27.27
C LEU A 5 8.14 49.13 25.75
N LYS A 6 9.03 50.00 25.30
CA LYS A 6 9.53 49.99 23.91
C LYS A 6 11.05 50.15 23.88
N ASN A 7 11.77 49.03 23.96
CA ASN A 7 12.99 48.76 23.18
C ASN A 7 13.78 47.61 23.80
N ILE A 8 13.53 46.37 23.35
CA ILE A 8 14.60 45.38 23.09
C ILE A 8 14.16 44.48 21.92
N PHE A 9 13.85 45.07 20.77
CA PHE A 9 14.02 44.37 19.50
C PHE A 9 15.25 44.97 18.82
N SER A 10 16.40 44.68 19.43
CA SER A 10 17.68 44.91 18.76
C SER A 10 17.81 43.89 17.64
N ASN A 11 17.82 44.40 16.41
CA ASN A 11 18.32 43.72 15.23
C ASN A 11 19.65 43.05 15.53
N ASN A 12 19.62 41.74 15.76
CA ASN A 12 20.76 40.86 15.58
C ASN A 12 20.27 39.75 14.66
N ASN A 13 20.98 39.53 13.56
CA ASN A 13 20.88 38.32 12.74
C ASN A 13 21.41 37.14 13.57
N HIS A 14 20.70 36.80 14.64
CA HIS A 14 21.01 35.66 15.47
C HIS A 14 20.58 34.43 14.69
N VAL A 15 21.57 33.75 14.14
CA VAL A 15 21.38 32.43 13.58
C VAL A 15 21.06 31.52 14.77
N ASP A 16 19.76 31.26 15.00
CA ASP A 16 19.25 30.44 16.10
C ASP A 16 19.49 28.94 15.83
N ILE A 17 20.73 28.58 15.49
CA ILE A 17 21.17 27.20 15.37
C ILE A 17 21.40 26.65 16.77
N VAL A 18 20.71 25.57 17.08
CA VAL A 18 20.81 24.88 18.37
C VAL A 18 21.04 23.40 18.16
N ASP A 19 21.68 22.75 19.14
CA ASP A 19 21.75 21.30 19.21
C ASP A 19 20.36 20.76 19.62
N VAL A 20 19.85 19.81 18.83
CA VAL A 20 18.52 19.21 18.98
C VAL A 20 18.64 17.70 19.13
N ILE A 21 17.96 17.17 20.12
CA ILE A 21 17.77 15.74 20.35
C ILE A 21 16.49 15.29 19.65
N VAL A 22 16.61 14.38 18.69
CA VAL A 22 15.46 13.81 17.99
C VAL A 22 15.05 12.50 18.67
N LYS A 23 13.77 12.38 19.05
CA LYS A 23 13.21 11.21 19.72
C LYS A 23 11.96 10.69 18.99
N THR A 24 11.94 9.39 18.71
CA THR A 24 10.76 8.70 18.14
C THR A 24 9.86 8.17 19.25
N ILE A 25 8.57 8.47 19.20
CA ILE A 25 7.58 8.05 20.20
C ILE A 25 7.08 6.63 19.88
N GLY A 26 7.11 5.75 20.88
CA GLY A 26 6.46 4.44 20.82
C GLY A 26 7.26 3.33 20.13
N ASP A 27 8.52 3.58 19.76
CA ASP A 27 9.43 2.55 19.27
C ASP A 27 10.43 2.15 20.38
N PRO A 28 10.26 0.99 21.04
CA PRO A 28 11.22 0.51 22.03
C PRO A 28 12.55 0.04 21.41
N THR A 29 12.64 -0.03 20.07
CA THR A 29 13.83 -0.50 19.35
C THR A 29 14.72 0.61 18.77
N ASP A 30 14.35 1.88 18.93
CA ASP A 30 15.18 3.05 18.59
C ASP A 30 15.67 3.78 19.86
N PRO A 31 16.45 3.13 20.76
CA PRO A 31 16.81 3.68 22.05
C PRO A 31 17.91 4.75 21.99
N THR A 32 18.53 4.97 20.82
CA THR A 32 19.64 5.92 20.67
C THR A 32 19.12 7.30 20.26
N PRO A 33 19.18 8.32 21.12
CA PRO A 33 18.83 9.68 20.74
C PRO A 33 19.74 10.16 19.60
N LYS A 34 19.15 10.71 18.54
CA LYS A 34 19.90 11.27 17.41
C LYS A 34 20.12 12.76 17.65
N PHE A 35 21.36 13.22 17.55
CA PHE A 35 21.73 14.62 17.80
C PHE A 35 22.00 15.33 16.47
N ILE A 36 21.40 16.50 16.27
CA ILE A 36 21.58 17.29 15.06
C ILE A 36 21.47 18.79 15.33
N ARG A 37 22.22 19.60 14.58
CA ARG A 37 22.14 21.07 14.61
C ARG A 37 21.08 21.58 13.66
N LEU A 38 20.07 22.26 14.20
CA LEU A 38 18.96 22.80 13.43
C LEU A 38 18.76 24.28 13.74
N ASN A 39 18.29 25.03 12.74
CA ASN A 39 17.91 26.43 12.91
C ASN A 39 16.45 26.52 13.33
N LEU A 40 16.19 27.13 14.49
CA LEU A 40 14.84 27.26 15.05
C LEU A 40 13.88 28.06 14.14
N SER A 41 14.40 28.97 13.32
CA SER A 41 13.61 29.81 12.42
C SER A 41 13.22 29.13 11.10
N ASP A 42 13.84 27.99 10.78
CA ASP A 42 13.52 27.25 9.54
C ASP A 42 12.11 26.65 9.62
N ASN A 43 11.42 26.60 8.47
CA ASN A 43 10.16 25.87 8.35
C ASN A 43 10.38 24.35 8.41
N LEU A 44 9.35 23.60 8.81
CA LEU A 44 9.47 22.15 9.00
C LEU A 44 9.77 21.39 7.71
N LEU A 45 9.30 21.86 6.55
CA LEU A 45 9.67 21.26 5.25
C LEU A 45 11.19 21.30 4.99
N SER A 46 11.84 22.41 5.36
CA SER A 46 13.29 22.56 5.20
C SER A 46 14.06 21.73 6.23
N ILE A 47 13.53 21.63 7.45
CA ILE A 47 14.06 20.74 8.49
C ILE A 47 13.96 19.29 8.05
N ARG A 48 12.81 18.83 7.54
CA ARG A 48 12.60 17.47 7.03
C ARG A 48 13.67 17.07 6.02
N LYS A 49 13.91 17.90 5.00
CA LYS A 49 14.96 17.65 3.99
C LYS A 49 16.36 17.47 4.59
N LYS A 50 16.68 18.21 5.66
CA LYS A 50 17.95 18.06 6.39
C LYS A 50 17.98 16.72 7.15
N LEU A 51 16.90 16.38 7.85
CA LEU A 51 16.79 15.12 8.60
C LEU A 51 16.80 13.88 7.68
N GLU A 52 16.19 13.95 6.49
CA GLU A 52 16.18 12.87 5.50
C GLU A 52 17.58 12.60 4.96
N LYS A 53 18.35 13.66 4.69
CA LYS A 53 19.74 13.56 4.24
C LYS A 53 20.63 12.77 5.22
N ASP A 54 20.35 12.92 6.51
CA ASP A 54 21.07 12.25 7.60
C ASP A 54 20.41 10.94 8.02
N CYS A 55 19.42 10.44 7.27
CA CYS A 55 18.65 9.22 7.56
C CYS A 55 18.03 9.22 8.97
N ILE A 56 17.72 10.41 9.51
CA ILE A 56 17.12 10.59 10.83
C ILE A 56 15.61 10.36 10.76
N ILE A 57 14.96 10.90 9.71
CA ILE A 57 13.53 10.79 9.44
C ILE A 57 13.31 10.15 8.07
N ASN A 58 12.14 9.55 7.90
CA ASN A 58 11.62 9.10 6.61
C ASN A 58 10.12 9.38 6.54
N ASP A 59 9.50 8.93 5.47
CA ASP A 59 8.08 9.13 5.18
C ASP A 59 7.10 8.45 6.15
N THR A 60 7.58 7.57 7.00
CA THR A 60 6.75 6.89 8.03
C THR A 60 6.63 7.69 9.32
N LEU A 61 7.39 8.79 9.43
CA LEU A 61 7.48 9.62 10.62
C LEU A 61 7.00 11.05 10.32
N SER A 62 6.13 11.54 11.19
CA SER A 62 5.65 12.92 11.23
C SER A 62 6.29 13.65 12.39
N PHE A 63 6.51 14.96 12.23
CA PHE A 63 6.82 15.82 13.36
C PHE A 63 5.67 15.79 14.37
N SER A 64 6.03 15.87 15.64
CA SER A 64 5.07 15.91 16.72
C SER A 64 5.33 17.07 17.68
N LYS A 65 4.26 17.77 18.03
CA LYS A 65 4.27 18.79 19.07
C LYS A 65 3.84 18.17 20.38
N LYS A 66 4.71 18.28 21.39
CA LYS A 66 4.35 17.91 22.76
C LYS A 66 3.36 18.92 23.32
N LEU A 67 2.23 18.41 23.78
CA LEU A 67 1.24 19.07 24.62
C LEU A 67 1.33 18.44 26.02
N ASP A 68 0.66 19.01 27.01
CA ASP A 68 0.79 18.68 28.44
C ASP A 68 1.06 17.18 28.73
N HIS A 69 0.15 16.31 28.29
CA HIS A 69 0.25 14.85 28.47
C HIS A 69 0.23 14.06 27.16
N GLU A 70 0.21 14.73 26.01
CA GLU A 70 -0.01 14.09 24.70
C GLU A 70 0.92 14.65 23.61
N PHE A 71 0.95 13.95 22.47
CA PHE A 71 1.79 14.28 21.32
C PHE A 71 0.93 14.43 20.06
N ALA A 72 0.71 15.69 19.67
CA ALA A 72 -0.06 16.04 18.49
C ALA A 72 0.78 15.85 17.22
N GLU A 73 0.21 15.24 16.18
CA GLU A 73 0.87 15.10 14.88
C GLU A 73 0.78 16.40 14.09
N ILE A 74 1.87 16.78 13.42
CA ILE A 74 1.90 17.92 12.51
C ILE A 74 1.66 17.43 11.07
N ILE A 75 0.47 17.71 10.54
CA ILE A 75 0.07 17.30 9.18
C ILE A 75 0.56 18.30 8.12
N HIS A 76 0.58 19.60 8.45
CA HIS A 76 0.89 20.68 7.51
C HIS A 76 2.23 21.34 7.85
N GLU A 77 3.33 20.70 7.46
CA GLU A 77 4.69 21.18 7.75
C GLU A 77 5.02 22.57 7.18
N ASP A 78 4.31 23.00 6.13
CA ASP A 78 4.44 24.32 5.50
C ASP A 78 3.98 25.47 6.42
N LYS A 79 3.13 25.17 7.42
CA LYS A 79 2.53 26.16 8.32
C LYS A 79 3.29 26.35 9.63
N PHE A 80 4.32 25.53 9.88
CA PHE A 80 5.06 25.53 11.14
C PHE A 80 6.54 25.77 10.91
N ARG A 81 7.16 26.44 11.88
CA ARG A 81 8.61 26.51 12.04
C ARG A 81 9.05 25.59 13.16
N LEU A 82 10.36 25.30 13.20
CA LEU A 82 10.91 24.41 14.21
C LEU A 82 10.64 24.92 15.63
N TYR A 83 10.78 26.23 15.88
CA TYR A 83 10.51 26.80 17.20
C TYR A 83 9.06 26.59 17.67
N ASP A 84 8.10 26.39 16.77
CA ASP A 84 6.69 26.22 17.13
C ASP A 84 6.40 24.87 17.80
N ILE A 85 7.29 23.88 17.59
CA ILE A 85 7.09 22.48 18.01
C ILE A 85 8.18 21.94 18.91
N ILE A 86 9.34 22.62 18.98
CA ILE A 86 10.48 22.19 19.80
C ILE A 86 10.04 22.14 21.27
N TYR A 87 10.34 21.04 21.96
CA TYR A 87 10.09 20.92 23.38
C TYR A 87 11.38 21.19 24.15
N LYS A 88 11.34 22.14 25.07
CA LYS A 88 12.50 22.51 25.89
C LYS A 88 12.35 21.90 27.26
N ILE A 89 13.35 21.13 27.68
CA ILE A 89 13.48 20.64 29.06
C ILE A 89 14.86 21.03 29.56
N GLU A 90 14.92 21.82 30.63
CA GLU A 90 16.17 22.39 31.14
C GLU A 90 16.95 23.13 30.03
N SER A 91 18.13 22.62 29.65
CA SER A 91 18.98 23.14 28.58
C SER A 91 18.87 22.35 27.26
N GLU A 92 18.05 21.30 27.20
CA GLU A 92 17.90 20.43 26.04
C GLU A 92 16.74 20.88 25.13
N ASN A 93 17.00 20.91 23.83
CA ASN A 93 15.97 21.04 22.80
C ASN A 93 15.63 19.66 22.28
N ILE A 94 14.37 19.26 22.40
CA ILE A 94 13.88 17.95 21.97
C ILE A 94 12.88 18.13 20.84
N LEU A 95 13.15 17.45 19.72
CA LEU A 95 12.23 17.30 18.60
C LEU A 95 11.63 15.90 18.65
N TYR A 96 10.31 15.84 18.79
CA TYR A 96 9.60 14.58 18.81
C TYR A 96 9.12 14.20 17.41
N LEU A 97 9.34 12.94 17.06
CA LEU A 97 8.78 12.28 15.90
C LEU A 97 7.79 11.22 16.37
N LYS A 98 6.72 11.03 15.61
CA LYS A 98 5.81 9.91 15.81
C LYS A 98 5.54 9.26 14.46
N HIS A 99 5.12 8.00 14.49
CA HIS A 99 4.59 7.40 13.27
C HIS A 99 3.39 8.19 12.76
N CYS A 100 3.38 8.44 11.44
CA CYS A 100 2.29 9.16 10.79
C CYS A 100 0.95 8.48 11.12
N SER A 101 -0.15 9.23 11.20
CA SER A 101 -1.46 8.57 11.29
C SER A 101 -1.91 8.04 9.92
N ILE A 102 -1.37 8.58 8.83
CA ILE A 102 -1.67 8.23 7.44
C ILE A 102 -0.34 8.09 6.70
N PRO A 103 -0.11 7.00 5.97
CA PRO A 103 1.12 6.83 5.19
C PRO A 103 1.10 7.72 3.94
N ASN A 104 2.29 8.10 3.45
CA ASN A 104 2.40 8.70 2.13
C ASN A 104 2.41 7.63 1.03
N TRP A 105 2.25 8.05 -0.23
CA TRP A 105 2.14 7.11 -1.34
C TRP A 105 3.49 6.44 -1.67
N GLU A 106 4.62 7.10 -1.40
CA GLU A 106 5.97 6.57 -1.66
C GLU A 106 6.27 5.38 -0.75
N TYR A 107 5.90 5.49 0.53
CA TYR A 107 5.97 4.41 1.50
C TYR A 107 5.06 3.25 1.08
N LEU A 108 3.80 3.51 0.74
CA LEU A 108 2.87 2.47 0.29
C LEU A 108 3.34 1.78 -0.98
N ASN A 109 3.92 2.53 -1.92
CA ASN A 109 4.51 1.98 -3.13
C ASN A 109 5.68 1.05 -2.79
N THR A 110 6.56 1.47 -1.87
CA THR A 110 7.70 0.66 -1.41
C THR A 110 7.23 -0.62 -0.72
N LEU A 111 6.23 -0.50 0.15
CA LEU A 111 5.70 -1.60 0.94
C LEU A 111 5.00 -2.66 0.05
N HIS A 112 4.14 -2.21 -0.87
CA HIS A 112 3.27 -3.10 -1.66
C HIS A 112 3.69 -3.26 -3.14
N LYS A 113 4.84 -2.69 -3.54
CA LYS A 113 5.36 -2.74 -4.91
C LYS A 113 4.31 -2.29 -5.93
N LEU A 114 3.71 -1.12 -5.69
CA LEU A 114 2.58 -0.63 -6.50
C LEU A 114 3.01 -0.22 -7.92
N ASP A 115 4.30 0.06 -8.12
CA ASP A 115 4.94 0.37 -9.41
C ASP A 115 5.45 -0.86 -10.18
N TYR A 116 5.18 -2.05 -9.64
CA TYR A 116 5.35 -3.33 -10.33
C TYR A 116 4.02 -3.72 -10.98
N GLY A 117 4.11 -4.33 -12.17
CA GLY A 117 2.95 -4.96 -12.77
C GLY A 117 2.41 -6.11 -11.91
N CYS A 118 1.28 -6.66 -12.33
CA CYS A 118 0.58 -7.75 -11.66
C CYS A 118 0.41 -8.90 -12.65
N ILE A 119 0.51 -10.14 -12.15
CA ILE A 119 0.21 -11.36 -12.91
C ILE A 119 -0.97 -12.03 -12.21
N MET A 120 -2.07 -12.23 -12.93
CA MET A 120 -3.21 -13.01 -12.41
C MET A 120 -2.91 -14.50 -12.43
N THR A 121 -3.19 -15.19 -11.32
CA THR A 121 -3.06 -16.65 -11.21
C THR A 121 -4.30 -17.29 -10.58
N PHE A 122 -4.32 -18.62 -10.47
CA PHE A 122 -5.41 -19.33 -9.78
C PHE A 122 -5.46 -19.07 -8.27
N ASP A 123 -4.33 -18.70 -7.66
CA ASP A 123 -4.18 -18.54 -6.21
C ASP A 123 -4.15 -17.07 -5.74
N GLY A 124 -4.06 -16.15 -6.71
CA GLY A 124 -4.09 -14.71 -6.48
C GLY A 124 -3.12 -13.96 -7.37
N ILE A 125 -2.94 -12.68 -7.07
CA ILE A 125 -2.03 -11.83 -7.83
C ILE A 125 -0.60 -12.10 -7.39
N GLU A 126 0.26 -12.37 -8.36
CA GLU A 126 1.70 -12.41 -8.18
C GLU A 126 2.31 -11.07 -8.61
N LYS A 127 3.34 -10.64 -7.87
CA LYS A 127 4.21 -9.53 -8.26
C LYS A 127 5.44 -10.09 -9.00
N PRO A 128 5.76 -9.56 -10.20
CA PRO A 128 6.88 -10.02 -11.01
C PRO A 128 8.22 -9.53 -10.42
N LYS A 129 9.32 -10.01 -10.99
CA LYS A 129 10.67 -9.70 -10.50
C LYS A 129 11.06 -8.24 -10.74
N ASN A 130 10.70 -7.70 -11.90
CA ASN A 130 11.15 -6.38 -12.33
C ASN A 130 10.04 -5.33 -12.15
N ARG A 131 10.48 -4.12 -11.78
CA ARG A 131 9.61 -2.95 -11.68
C ARG A 131 9.11 -2.57 -13.08
N ALA A 132 7.82 -2.31 -13.23
CA ALA A 132 7.21 -1.99 -14.52
C ALA A 132 7.34 -0.51 -14.88
N PHE A 133 7.23 0.39 -13.90
CA PHE A 133 7.35 1.83 -14.12
C PHE A 133 7.88 2.55 -12.88
N VAL A 134 8.23 3.83 -13.01
CA VAL A 134 8.54 4.67 -11.85
C VAL A 134 7.33 5.53 -11.57
N MET A 135 6.65 5.27 -10.45
CA MET A 135 5.54 6.10 -10.00
C MET A 135 6.06 7.50 -9.63
N LYS A 136 5.41 8.54 -10.18
CA LYS A 136 5.79 9.95 -9.95
C LYS A 136 4.83 10.68 -9.03
N ASN A 137 3.59 10.21 -8.98
CA ASN A 137 2.54 10.75 -8.14
C ASN A 137 1.43 9.69 -8.01
N CYS A 138 0.70 9.72 -6.89
CA CYS A 138 -0.48 8.92 -6.66
C CYS A 138 -1.45 9.70 -5.78
N GLU A 139 -2.72 9.75 -6.17
CA GLU A 139 -3.76 10.34 -5.35
C GLU A 139 -4.15 9.36 -4.22
N LEU A 140 -4.00 9.82 -2.97
CA LEU A 140 -4.47 9.08 -1.80
C LEU A 140 -5.83 9.60 -1.38
N ILE A 141 -6.85 8.77 -1.56
CA ILE A 141 -8.22 9.07 -1.16
C ILE A 141 -8.52 8.33 0.14
N ASN A 142 -8.67 9.08 1.23
CA ASN A 142 -9.13 8.52 2.50
C ASN A 142 -10.62 8.17 2.39
N SER A 143 -10.94 6.93 2.06
CA SER A 143 -12.30 6.43 2.29
C SER A 143 -12.51 6.27 3.79
N SER A 144 -13.56 6.89 4.33
CA SER A 144 -13.95 6.70 5.73
C SER A 144 -13.94 5.21 6.09
N MET A 145 -13.18 4.86 7.14
CA MET A 145 -13.03 3.53 7.76
C MET A 145 -14.34 2.74 7.78
N GLY A 146 -14.66 2.06 6.67
CA GLY A 146 -15.92 1.37 6.48
C GLY A 146 -15.72 -0.12 6.71
N TYR A 147 -16.49 -0.70 7.61
CA TYR A 147 -16.64 -2.15 7.69
C TYR A 147 -17.74 -2.56 6.70
N ILE A 148 -17.38 -3.35 5.69
CA ILE A 148 -18.32 -3.89 4.71
C ILE A 148 -18.28 -5.40 4.80
N LYS A 149 -19.45 -6.01 4.94
CA LYS A 149 -19.64 -7.45 4.85
C LYS A 149 -20.62 -7.73 3.72
N ASP A 150 -20.18 -8.54 2.77
CA ASP A 150 -20.96 -8.89 1.59
C ASP A 150 -20.78 -10.38 1.26
N SER A 151 -21.68 -10.92 0.45
CA SER A 151 -21.64 -12.28 -0.05
C SER A 151 -21.61 -12.29 -1.57
N VAL A 152 -20.65 -12.99 -2.14
CA VAL A 152 -20.52 -13.13 -3.60
C VAL A 152 -20.73 -14.59 -3.98
N GLU A 153 -21.68 -14.82 -4.88
CA GLU A 153 -21.84 -16.11 -5.56
C GLU A 153 -21.11 -16.05 -6.92
N PHE A 154 -20.44 -17.13 -7.28
CA PHE A 154 -19.79 -17.28 -8.58
C PHE A 154 -20.30 -18.55 -9.28
N LYS A 155 -20.42 -18.48 -10.60
CA LYS A 155 -20.96 -19.54 -11.45
C LYS A 155 -19.91 -20.17 -12.37
N SER A 156 -18.73 -19.56 -12.47
CA SER A 156 -17.64 -20.06 -13.31
C SER A 156 -16.27 -20.02 -12.61
N ILE A 157 -15.31 -20.73 -13.20
CA ILE A 157 -13.91 -20.71 -12.75
C ILE A 157 -13.32 -19.31 -12.95
N GLU A 158 -13.64 -18.61 -14.03
CA GLU A 158 -13.18 -17.25 -14.30
C GLU A 158 -13.68 -16.26 -13.23
N GLU A 159 -14.95 -16.35 -12.84
CA GLU A 159 -15.51 -15.53 -11.75
C GLU A 159 -14.81 -15.82 -10.42
N ARG A 160 -14.52 -17.09 -10.11
CA ARG A 160 -13.72 -17.47 -8.94
C ARG A 160 -12.31 -16.87 -8.99
N ILE A 161 -11.65 -16.90 -10.15
CA ILE A 161 -10.31 -16.32 -10.34
C ILE A 161 -10.36 -14.81 -10.08
N LYS A 162 -11.37 -14.08 -10.59
CA LYS A 162 -11.54 -12.64 -10.32
C LYS A 162 -11.61 -12.36 -8.83
N ILE A 163 -12.44 -13.09 -8.11
CA ILE A 163 -12.62 -12.96 -6.65
C ILE A 163 -11.29 -13.20 -5.91
N ILE A 164 -10.58 -14.27 -6.24
CA ILE A 164 -9.30 -14.62 -5.61
C ILE A 164 -8.21 -13.56 -5.90
N ASN A 165 -8.27 -12.96 -7.09
CA ASN A 165 -7.40 -11.87 -7.54
C ASN A 165 -7.94 -10.48 -7.17
N LEU A 166 -8.92 -10.40 -6.27
CA LEU A 166 -9.41 -9.16 -5.68
C LEU A 166 -10.08 -8.19 -6.66
N PHE A 167 -10.76 -8.73 -7.67
CA PHE A 167 -11.62 -8.00 -8.60
C PHE A 167 -13.09 -8.37 -8.34
N PHE A 168 -13.80 -7.54 -7.57
CA PHE A 168 -15.18 -7.83 -7.14
C PHE A 168 -16.25 -7.12 -7.97
N HIS A 169 -15.95 -5.94 -8.52
CA HIS A 169 -16.94 -5.06 -9.18
C HIS A 169 -16.61 -4.73 -10.64
N THR A 170 -16.12 -5.71 -11.42
CA THR A 170 -15.66 -5.45 -12.79
C THR A 170 -16.37 -6.28 -13.86
N ASN A 171 -17.01 -5.56 -14.79
CA ASN A 171 -17.44 -6.08 -16.09
C ASN A 171 -16.41 -5.79 -17.18
N ASP A 172 -15.20 -5.35 -16.81
CA ASP A 172 -14.17 -5.01 -17.78
C ASP A 172 -13.71 -6.27 -18.52
N ILE A 173 -13.90 -6.26 -19.83
CA ILE A 173 -13.49 -7.34 -20.74
C ILE A 173 -11.96 -7.55 -20.64
N SER A 174 -11.19 -6.50 -20.32
CA SER A 174 -9.74 -6.58 -20.15
C SER A 174 -9.34 -7.61 -19.08
N VAL A 175 -10.11 -7.72 -17.99
CA VAL A 175 -9.85 -8.66 -16.89
C VAL A 175 -9.90 -10.11 -17.39
N ASN A 176 -10.88 -10.44 -18.23
CA ASN A 176 -10.98 -11.79 -18.80
C ASN A 176 -9.78 -12.11 -19.70
N ASN A 177 -9.26 -11.12 -20.43
CA ASN A 177 -8.08 -11.29 -21.27
C ASN A 177 -6.83 -11.52 -20.41
N PHE A 178 -6.68 -10.81 -19.29
CA PHE A 178 -5.57 -11.05 -18.35
C PHE A 178 -5.64 -12.43 -17.69
N ILE A 179 -6.84 -12.91 -17.34
CA ILE A 179 -7.02 -14.29 -16.83
C ILE A 179 -6.54 -15.32 -17.86
N LYS A 180 -6.98 -15.20 -19.11
CA LYS A 180 -6.55 -16.09 -20.21
C LYS A 180 -5.04 -16.07 -20.41
N LEU A 181 -4.44 -14.87 -20.43
CA LEU A 181 -3.00 -14.71 -20.57
C LEU A 181 -2.24 -15.32 -19.39
N GLY A 182 -2.70 -15.10 -18.16
CA GLY A 182 -2.14 -15.71 -16.94
C GLY A 182 -2.17 -17.23 -16.95
N MET A 183 -3.29 -17.82 -17.38
CA MET A 183 -3.39 -19.27 -17.53
C MET A 183 -2.38 -19.82 -18.54
N SER A 184 -2.18 -19.14 -19.68
CA SER A 184 -1.22 -19.56 -20.70
C SER A 184 0.24 -19.49 -20.24
N ILE A 185 0.56 -18.58 -19.32
CA ILE A 185 1.90 -18.45 -18.73
C ILE A 185 2.10 -19.46 -17.60
N GLY A 186 1.05 -19.73 -16.82
CA GLY A 186 1.07 -20.72 -15.73
C GLY A 186 1.34 -22.14 -16.23
N SER A 187 0.78 -22.53 -17.38
CA SER A 187 1.05 -23.84 -17.99
C SER A 187 2.51 -24.03 -18.41
N LEU A 188 3.21 -22.95 -18.78
CA LEU A 188 4.64 -22.98 -19.14
C LEU A 188 5.58 -23.20 -17.92
N LYS A 189 5.15 -22.91 -16.68
CA LYS A 189 5.98 -23.14 -15.47
C LYS A 189 6.29 -24.64 -15.26
N ASN A 190 5.54 -25.56 -15.87
CA ASN A 190 5.75 -27.01 -15.77
C ASN A 190 6.77 -27.57 -16.78
N GLU A 191 7.20 -26.78 -17.76
CA GLU A 191 8.23 -27.18 -18.72
C GLU A 191 9.53 -26.46 -18.38
N LYS A 192 10.50 -27.21 -17.86
CA LYS A 192 11.89 -26.74 -17.75
C LYS A 192 12.41 -26.46 -19.16
N LEU A 193 12.45 -25.20 -19.54
CA LEU A 193 13.02 -24.81 -20.82
C LEU A 193 14.43 -24.24 -20.58
N ASN A 194 15.42 -24.99 -21.07
CA ASN A 194 16.75 -24.47 -21.33
C ASN A 194 16.62 -23.57 -22.57
N PHE A 195 16.85 -22.27 -22.41
CA PHE A 195 16.74 -21.32 -23.51
C PHE A 195 18.12 -20.85 -23.94
N GLU A 196 18.65 -21.50 -24.98
CA GLU A 196 19.57 -20.90 -25.94
C GLU A 196 18.86 -20.86 -27.29
N SER A 197 18.15 -19.77 -27.56
CA SER A 197 17.87 -19.20 -28.89
C SER A 197 16.84 -18.08 -28.74
N GLU A 198 17.13 -16.92 -29.34
CA GLU A 198 16.14 -15.88 -29.61
C GLU A 198 15.06 -16.48 -30.52
N SER A 199 13.85 -16.70 -30.00
CA SER A 199 12.76 -17.27 -30.80
C SER A 199 12.15 -16.19 -31.70
N GLU A 200 12.05 -16.43 -33.01
CA GLU A 200 11.40 -15.54 -33.99
C GLU A 200 9.87 -15.37 -33.81
N ASN A 201 9.27 -15.86 -32.72
CA ASN A 201 7.84 -15.75 -32.46
C ASN A 201 7.55 -14.58 -31.49
N PRO A 202 6.97 -13.46 -31.97
CA PRO A 202 6.69 -12.32 -31.12
C PRO A 202 5.74 -12.62 -29.95
N SER A 203 4.91 -13.66 -30.06
CA SER A 203 4.01 -14.09 -28.98
C SER A 203 4.77 -14.60 -27.75
N GLU A 204 5.87 -15.34 -27.96
CA GLU A 204 6.71 -15.84 -26.86
C GLU A 204 7.52 -14.72 -26.21
N GLU A 205 8.00 -13.75 -27.00
CA GLU A 205 8.64 -12.55 -26.46
C GLU A 205 7.70 -11.76 -25.55
N PHE A 206 6.43 -11.56 -25.96
CA PHE A 206 5.45 -10.88 -25.11
C PHE A 206 5.15 -11.63 -23.81
N LYS A 207 5.09 -12.97 -23.85
CA LYS A 207 4.93 -13.79 -22.64
C LYS A 207 6.13 -13.63 -21.70
N GLN A 208 7.35 -13.59 -22.25
CA GLN A 208 8.55 -13.38 -21.46
C GLN A 208 8.58 -12.00 -20.80
N ILE A 209 8.28 -10.93 -21.54
CA ILE A 209 8.15 -9.57 -20.98
C ILE A 209 7.09 -9.55 -19.88
N THR A 210 5.95 -10.19 -20.12
CA THR A 210 4.84 -10.27 -19.17
C THR A 210 5.24 -11.01 -17.88
N LYS A 211 6.07 -12.05 -17.98
CA LYS A 211 6.60 -12.78 -16.83
C LYS A 211 7.57 -11.94 -16.00
N GLU A 212 8.36 -11.10 -16.67
CA GLU A 212 9.37 -10.26 -16.03
C GLU A 212 8.83 -8.98 -15.43
N TYR A 213 7.84 -8.34 -16.07
CA TYR A 213 7.33 -7.00 -15.72
C TYR A 213 5.84 -7.00 -15.32
N GLY A 214 5.11 -8.07 -15.59
CA GLY A 214 3.68 -8.22 -15.27
C GLY A 214 2.76 -8.09 -16.49
N GLN A 215 1.48 -8.39 -16.31
CA GLN A 215 0.44 -8.32 -17.36
C GLN A 215 -0.21 -6.95 -17.41
N PHE A 216 -0.53 -6.41 -16.24
CA PHE A 216 -1.27 -5.17 -16.07
C PHE A 216 -0.80 -4.41 -14.85
N ILE A 217 -1.23 -3.16 -14.75
CA ILE A 217 -1.08 -2.29 -13.59
C ILE A 217 -2.50 -1.86 -13.18
N PRO A 218 -2.85 -1.94 -11.89
CA PRO A 218 -4.12 -1.42 -11.42
C PRO A 218 -4.12 0.11 -11.45
N GLY A 219 -5.16 0.71 -12.04
CA GLY A 219 -5.36 2.16 -12.01
C GLY A 219 -5.81 2.69 -10.65
N LYS A 220 -6.42 1.83 -9.81
CA LYS A 220 -6.76 2.13 -8.42
C LYS A 220 -6.59 0.87 -7.57
N VAL A 221 -6.05 1.05 -6.36
CA VAL A 221 -5.85 0.00 -5.35
C VAL A 221 -6.54 0.42 -4.06
N ILE A 222 -7.31 -0.48 -3.47
CA ILE A 222 -7.84 -0.29 -2.11
C ILE A 222 -6.92 -1.05 -1.15
N LEU A 223 -6.45 -0.34 -0.11
CA LEU A 223 -5.62 -0.89 0.95
C LEU A 223 -6.45 -1.05 2.23
N GLY A 224 -6.18 -2.10 2.99
CA GLY A 224 -6.84 -2.34 4.28
C GLY A 224 -6.76 -3.80 4.70
N GLY A 225 -7.86 -4.31 5.25
CA GLY A 225 -8.01 -5.72 5.60
C GLY A 225 -9.25 -6.34 4.94
N ARG A 226 -9.13 -7.60 4.51
CA ARG A 226 -10.22 -8.39 3.95
C ARG A 226 -10.15 -9.83 4.45
N VAL A 227 -11.29 -10.37 4.84
CA VAL A 227 -11.44 -11.78 5.19
C VAL A 227 -12.43 -12.42 4.23
N LEU A 228 -11.99 -13.49 3.57
CA LEU A 228 -12.83 -14.32 2.72
C LEU A 228 -13.27 -15.53 3.54
N PHE A 229 -14.58 -15.72 3.63
CA PHE A 229 -15.18 -16.86 4.29
C PHE A 229 -15.64 -17.88 3.24
N GLY A 230 -15.13 -19.10 3.34
CA GLY A 230 -15.62 -20.20 2.53
C GLY A 230 -16.95 -20.68 3.09
N LYS A 231 -18.00 -20.70 2.27
CA LYS A 231 -19.18 -21.48 2.58
C LYS A 231 -18.85 -22.93 2.24
N ASN A 232 -18.54 -23.73 3.25
CA ASN A 232 -18.42 -25.18 3.09
C ASN A 232 -19.78 -25.71 2.64
N ILE A 233 -19.92 -26.01 1.35
CA ILE A 233 -20.98 -26.89 0.88
C ILE A 233 -20.43 -28.30 1.05
N THR A 234 -20.62 -28.90 2.22
CA THR A 234 -20.45 -30.35 2.36
C THR A 234 -21.52 -31.04 1.53
N SER A 235 -21.14 -31.52 0.35
CA SER A 235 -21.52 -32.85 -0.16
C SER A 235 -20.82 -33.10 -1.50
N GLY A 236 -20.10 -34.21 -1.61
CA GLY A 236 -19.77 -34.79 -2.91
C GLY A 236 -21.06 -34.95 -3.72
N TYR A 237 -21.08 -34.41 -4.93
CA TYR A 237 -22.28 -34.14 -5.73
C TYR A 237 -23.30 -33.25 -5.00
N LEU A 238 -23.36 -31.96 -5.37
CA LEU A 238 -24.25 -30.96 -4.76
C LEU A 238 -25.73 -31.33 -5.01
N THR A 239 -26.31 -32.09 -4.09
CA THR A 239 -27.73 -32.38 -4.02
C THR A 239 -28.37 -31.40 -3.04
N ILE A 240 -29.31 -30.62 -3.56
CA ILE A 240 -30.17 -29.69 -2.81
C ILE A 240 -31.11 -30.52 -1.92
N SER A 241 -31.14 -30.25 -0.62
CA SER A 241 -32.34 -30.51 0.18
C SER A 241 -32.62 -29.35 1.13
N ASN A 242 -33.79 -28.77 0.92
CA ASN A 242 -34.40 -27.73 1.74
C ASN A 242 -34.74 -28.26 3.14
N TYR A 243 -34.68 -27.38 4.13
CA TYR A 243 -35.67 -27.10 5.18
C TYR A 243 -34.94 -26.54 6.41
N LEU A 244 -35.28 -25.32 6.82
CA LEU A 244 -35.90 -25.03 8.12
C LEU A 244 -35.91 -23.52 8.42
N LYS A 245 -37.14 -22.99 8.50
CA LYS A 245 -37.49 -21.83 9.32
C LYS A 245 -37.05 -22.10 10.76
N GLY A 246 -36.34 -21.14 11.36
CA GLY A 246 -36.26 -20.94 12.81
C GLY A 246 -35.43 -21.95 13.61
N LYS A 247 -34.14 -21.65 13.77
CA LYS A 247 -33.34 -21.78 15.01
C LYS A 247 -31.89 -21.40 14.71
N SER A 248 -31.27 -20.65 15.62
CA SER A 248 -29.86 -20.30 15.59
C SER A 248 -29.00 -21.56 15.38
N THR A 249 -28.34 -21.65 14.24
CA THR A 249 -27.25 -22.61 13.99
C THR A 249 -26.02 -21.78 13.64
N SER A 250 -25.00 -21.84 14.50
CA SER A 250 -23.70 -21.23 14.20
C SER A 250 -23.10 -22.00 13.03
N TYR A 251 -23.26 -21.47 11.81
CA TYR A 251 -22.50 -21.95 10.67
C TYR A 251 -21.03 -21.67 10.99
N LYS A 252 -20.22 -22.72 11.13
CA LYS A 252 -18.78 -22.62 11.33
C LYS A 252 -18.17 -22.16 10.00
N TYR A 253 -18.23 -20.86 9.74
CA TYR A 253 -17.55 -20.24 8.60
C TYR A 253 -16.05 -20.36 8.87
N ASN A 254 -15.38 -21.32 8.25
CA ASN A 254 -13.93 -21.31 8.21
C ASN A 254 -13.54 -20.19 7.24
N TYR A 255 -12.81 -19.18 7.72
CA TYR A 255 -12.20 -18.22 6.81
C TYR A 255 -11.17 -18.95 5.94
N THR A 256 -11.21 -18.71 4.64
CA THR A 256 -10.34 -19.36 3.66
C THR A 256 -9.10 -18.53 3.36
N LYS A 257 -9.19 -17.20 3.52
CA LYS A 257 -8.08 -16.28 3.27
C LYS A 257 -8.28 -15.00 4.09
N ILE A 258 -7.22 -14.57 4.78
CA ILE A 258 -7.14 -13.27 5.45
C ILE A 258 -6.06 -12.47 4.72
N ILE A 259 -6.36 -11.22 4.39
CA ILE A 259 -5.45 -10.27 3.75
C ILE A 259 -5.44 -9.02 4.62
N GLY A 260 -4.26 -8.58 5.05
CA GLY A 260 -4.11 -7.46 5.98
C GLY A 260 -4.61 -7.75 7.40
N GLY A 261 -4.31 -6.83 8.30
CA GLY A 261 -4.45 -6.99 9.75
C GLY A 261 -3.38 -7.91 10.33
N LYS A 262 -3.29 -7.96 11.66
CA LYS A 262 -2.45 -8.97 12.33
C LYS A 262 -3.14 -10.32 12.27
N GLN A 263 -2.38 -11.36 11.99
CA GLN A 263 -2.90 -12.72 11.95
C GLN A 263 -3.43 -13.12 13.34
N PRO A 264 -4.62 -13.75 13.43
CA PRO A 264 -5.17 -14.19 14.72
C PRO A 264 -4.30 -15.30 15.33
N ASP A 265 -4.08 -15.24 16.64
CA ASP A 265 -3.31 -16.25 17.39
C ASP A 265 -4.11 -17.52 17.70
N ASN A 266 -5.43 -17.48 17.51
CA ASN A 266 -6.38 -18.50 17.96
C ASN A 266 -7.15 -19.15 16.80
N GLU A 267 -7.63 -20.38 17.02
CA GLU A 267 -8.44 -21.13 16.03
C GLU A 267 -9.77 -20.43 15.69
N ASN A 268 -10.30 -19.62 16.63
CA ASN A 268 -11.52 -18.85 16.43
C ASN A 268 -11.20 -17.40 16.06
N PHE A 269 -11.51 -17.03 14.82
CA PHE A 269 -11.30 -15.67 14.31
C PHE A 269 -12.10 -14.63 15.10
N ASP A 270 -11.41 -13.81 15.89
CA ASP A 270 -11.99 -12.62 16.52
C ASP A 270 -11.91 -11.44 15.55
N GLU A 271 -13.03 -11.21 14.86
CA GLU A 271 -13.20 -10.17 13.86
C GLU A 271 -12.98 -8.76 14.43
N ILE A 272 -13.40 -8.50 15.67
CA ILE A 272 -13.29 -7.17 16.30
C ILE A 272 -11.83 -6.91 16.69
N ALA A 273 -11.15 -7.91 17.26
CA ALA A 273 -9.74 -7.80 17.59
C ALA A 273 -8.89 -7.61 16.32
N TRP A 274 -9.14 -8.40 15.27
CA TRP A 274 -8.48 -8.25 13.97
C TRP A 274 -8.74 -6.86 13.37
N PHE A 275 -9.99 -6.40 13.34
CA PHE A 275 -10.33 -5.08 12.80
C PHE A 275 -9.59 -3.94 13.51
N LYS A 276 -9.40 -4.01 14.84
CA LYS A 276 -8.64 -3.01 15.59
C LYS A 276 -7.18 -2.91 15.14
N THR A 277 -6.60 -3.99 14.60
CA THR A 277 -5.22 -3.99 14.10
C THR A 277 -5.07 -3.14 12.84
N LEU A 278 -6.14 -2.96 12.06
CA LEU A 278 -6.17 -2.12 10.86
C LEU A 278 -6.16 -0.62 11.17
N LYS A 279 -6.18 -0.21 12.44
CA LYS A 279 -5.87 1.18 12.82
C LYS A 279 -4.44 1.57 12.48
N ASP A 280 -3.54 0.59 12.43
CA ASP A 280 -2.17 0.77 12.02
C ASP A 280 -2.03 0.42 10.53
N TYR A 281 -1.70 1.42 9.71
CA TYR A 281 -1.57 1.26 8.26
C TYR A 281 -0.48 0.27 7.86
N ARG A 282 0.46 -0.04 8.76
CA ARG A 282 1.50 -1.05 8.52
C ARG A 282 0.93 -2.46 8.42
N ASN A 283 -0.31 -2.66 8.89
CA ASN A 283 -1.04 -3.90 8.72
C ASN A 283 -1.96 -3.87 7.49
N TRP A 284 -1.95 -2.82 6.67
CA TRP A 284 -2.76 -2.79 5.46
C TRP A 284 -2.11 -3.61 4.37
N GLU A 285 -2.93 -4.25 3.54
CA GLU A 285 -2.51 -4.93 2.32
C GLU A 285 -3.42 -4.51 1.15
N PRO A 286 -3.03 -4.70 -0.11
CA PRO A 286 -3.94 -4.59 -1.25
C PRO A 286 -5.11 -5.58 -1.10
N ILE A 287 -6.31 -5.05 -0.94
CA ILE A 287 -7.54 -5.82 -0.75
C ILE A 287 -8.51 -5.75 -1.93
N GLU A 288 -8.28 -4.83 -2.88
CA GLU A 288 -9.08 -4.70 -4.10
C GLU A 288 -8.33 -3.94 -5.19
N PHE A 289 -8.52 -4.36 -6.44
CA PHE A 289 -7.95 -3.74 -7.62
C PHE A 289 -9.05 -3.27 -8.59
N HIS A 290 -8.85 -2.10 -9.19
CA HIS A 290 -9.75 -1.54 -10.19
C HIS A 290 -8.98 -1.03 -11.40
N ASN A 291 -9.72 -0.93 -12.52
CA ASN A 291 -9.27 -0.33 -13.77
C ASN A 291 -7.89 -0.85 -14.21
N PRO A 292 -7.74 -2.18 -14.41
CA PRO A 292 -6.46 -2.73 -14.78
C PRO A 292 -6.10 -2.31 -16.21
N VAL A 293 -4.87 -1.84 -16.38
CA VAL A 293 -4.35 -1.39 -17.66
C VAL A 293 -3.15 -2.25 -18.04
N SER A 294 -3.10 -2.75 -19.27
CA SER A 294 -1.95 -3.55 -19.72
C SER A 294 -0.65 -2.76 -19.60
N ILE A 295 0.45 -3.41 -19.15
CA ILE A 295 1.75 -2.73 -19.01
C ILE A 295 2.24 -2.12 -20.33
N PHE A 296 1.86 -2.71 -21.47
CA PHE A 296 2.26 -2.23 -22.79
C PHE A 296 1.62 -0.88 -23.12
N GLN A 297 0.54 -0.48 -22.44
CA GLN A 297 -0.06 0.84 -22.63
C GLN A 297 0.82 1.98 -22.11
N LEU A 298 1.82 1.68 -21.27
CA LEU A 298 2.81 2.65 -20.81
C LEU A 298 3.89 2.96 -21.86
N LEU A 299 3.99 2.15 -22.90
CA LEU A 299 5.01 2.34 -23.93
C LEU A 299 4.69 3.54 -24.84
N PRO A 300 5.71 4.17 -25.44
CA PRO A 300 5.53 5.17 -26.50
C PRO A 300 4.55 4.71 -27.59
N ILE A 301 3.82 5.66 -28.18
CA ILE A 301 2.75 5.37 -29.15
C ILE A 301 3.22 4.50 -30.32
N ASP A 302 4.44 4.71 -30.81
CA ASP A 302 4.98 3.94 -31.94
C ASP A 302 5.20 2.48 -31.58
N LEU A 303 5.69 2.20 -30.37
CA LEU A 303 5.84 0.83 -29.87
C LEU A 303 4.47 0.19 -29.63
N ARG A 304 3.51 0.92 -29.07
CA ARG A 304 2.13 0.42 -28.91
C ARG A 304 1.51 0.02 -30.24
N ARG A 305 1.67 0.82 -31.29
CA ARG A 305 1.17 0.51 -32.64
C ARG A 305 1.81 -0.76 -33.20
N ARG A 306 3.13 -0.93 -33.04
CA ARG A 306 3.83 -2.15 -33.46
C ARG A 306 3.28 -3.37 -32.74
N ILE A 307 3.13 -3.30 -31.41
CA ILE A 307 2.57 -4.37 -30.59
C ILE A 307 1.16 -4.73 -31.05
N SER A 308 0.28 -3.74 -31.27
CA SER A 308 -1.08 -3.99 -31.75
C SER A 308 -1.10 -4.69 -33.12
N ILE A 309 -0.24 -4.28 -34.06
CA ILE A 309 -0.13 -4.93 -35.38
C ILE A 309 0.33 -6.37 -35.23
N THR A 310 1.32 -6.63 -34.38
CA THR A 310 1.82 -7.99 -34.12
C THR A 310 0.75 -8.89 -33.51
N PHE A 311 -0.05 -8.40 -32.55
CA PHE A 311 -1.16 -9.19 -32.03
C PHE A 311 -2.18 -9.52 -33.12
N VAL A 312 -2.49 -8.60 -34.05
CA VAL A 312 -3.42 -8.89 -35.15
C VAL A 312 -2.86 -9.90 -36.14
N LEU A 313 -1.56 -9.86 -36.44
CA LEU A 313 -0.92 -10.73 -37.44
C LEU A 313 -0.66 -12.15 -36.94
N TYR A 314 -0.47 -12.34 -35.64
CA TYR A 314 -0.04 -13.62 -35.05
C TYR A 314 -1.07 -14.24 -34.09
N SER A 315 -2.32 -13.74 -34.05
CA SER A 315 -3.43 -14.31 -33.28
C SER A 315 -4.46 -15.07 -34.13
N CYS A 316 -4.08 -15.52 -35.34
CA CYS A 316 -4.88 -16.43 -36.18
C CYS A 316 -4.37 -17.86 -36.08
#